data_AF-A0A955AZK9-F1
#
_entry.id   AF-A0A955AZK9-F1
#
_cell.length_a   1.000
_cell.length_b   1.000
_cell.length_c   1.000
_cell.angle_alpha   90.00
_cell.angle_beta   90.00
_cell.angle_gamma   90.00
#
_symmetry.space_group_name_H-M   'P 1'
#
loop_
_entity.id
_entity.type
_entity.pdbx_description
1 polymer ?
#
loop_
_entity_poly.entity_id
_entity_poly.type
_entity_poly.pdbx_seq_one_letter_code
_entity_poly.pdbx_strand_id
1 'polypeptide(L)'
;MALEPLHTHHERSFETNRFVYPVLSRRSGGISIGVNLNPDKVCNFDCVYCQVDRTSASETRFVELDQLFDELDHMLAFVGSGQLFETPKFAATPESLRRLNDIAFSGDGEPTTFRNFDEIIASAAELKRRHGLGDV
;
A
#
# COMPACT_ATOMS: atom_id res chain seq x y z
N MET A 1 -21.54 16.82 9.76
CA MET A 1 -20.26 16.13 9.99
C MET A 1 -19.48 16.30 8.71
N ALA A 2 -18.45 17.15 8.68
CA ALA A 2 -17.66 17.33 7.47
C ALA A 2 -17.02 15.98 7.13
N LEU A 3 -17.27 15.45 5.92
CA LEU A 3 -16.46 14.34 5.41
C LEU A 3 -15.03 14.86 5.34
N GLU A 4 -14.15 14.35 6.19
CA GLU A 4 -12.73 14.58 6.00
C GLU A 4 -12.36 14.11 4.58
N PRO A 5 -11.55 14.88 3.84
CA PRO A 5 -11.23 14.49 2.48
C PRO A 5 -10.56 13.11 2.47
N LEU A 6 -11.04 12.16 1.67
CA LEU A 6 -10.54 10.78 1.67
C LEU A 6 -9.00 10.68 1.54
N HIS A 7 -8.39 11.67 0.87
CA HIS A 7 -6.95 11.78 0.71
C HIS A 7 -6.17 12.12 1.99
N THR A 8 -6.81 12.40 3.13
CA THR A 8 -6.14 12.60 4.42
C THR A 8 -6.03 11.31 5.22
N HIS A 9 -6.76 10.26 4.83
CA HIS A 9 -6.69 8.93 5.44
C HIS A 9 -5.53 8.14 4.83
N HIS A 10 -4.38 8.17 5.50
CA HIS A 10 -3.15 7.45 5.11
C HIS A 10 -2.82 6.30 6.06
N GLU A 11 -3.85 5.72 6.67
CA GLU A 11 -3.71 4.51 7.48
C GLU A 11 -3.00 3.44 6.65
N ARG A 12 -1.92 2.88 7.19
CA ARG A 12 -1.09 1.84 6.57
C ARG A 12 -1.67 0.45 6.85
N SER A 13 -2.98 0.38 6.87
CA SER A 13 -3.78 -0.82 7.14
C SER A 13 -5.06 -0.76 6.32
N PHE A 14 -5.57 -1.93 5.98
CA PHE A 14 -6.84 -2.06 5.28
C PHE A 14 -7.51 -3.36 5.68
N GLU A 15 -8.64 -3.27 6.36
CA GLU A 15 -9.40 -4.42 6.85
C GLU A 15 -8.51 -5.41 7.61
N THR A 16 -8.34 -6.63 7.10
CA THR A 16 -7.51 -7.68 7.71
C THR A 16 -6.12 -7.81 7.11
N ASN A 17 -5.76 -6.98 6.12
CA ASN A 17 -4.43 -7.03 5.50
C ASN A 17 -3.36 -6.55 6.47
N ARG A 18 -2.21 -7.26 6.46
CA ARG A 18 -1.04 -6.92 7.29
C ARG A 18 -0.01 -6.09 6.54
N PHE A 19 0.12 -6.26 5.22
CA PHE A 19 1.21 -5.69 4.43
C PHE A 19 0.74 -4.75 3.34
N VAL A 20 -0.47 -4.97 2.80
CA VAL A 20 -0.97 -4.25 1.63
C VAL A 20 -2.17 -3.38 1.95
N TYR A 21 -2.15 -2.12 1.53
CA TYR A 21 -3.25 -1.18 1.77
C TYR A 21 -3.45 -0.21 0.59
N PRO A 22 -4.69 0.08 0.18
CA PRO A 22 -4.97 1.09 -0.83
C PRO A 22 -5.03 2.49 -0.21
N VAL A 23 -4.56 3.49 -0.96
CA VAL A 23 -4.64 4.90 -0.60
C VAL A 23 -5.12 5.70 -1.80
N LEU A 24 -6.08 6.61 -1.58
CA LEU A 24 -6.38 7.63 -2.56
C LEU A 24 -5.27 8.70 -2.53
N SER A 25 -4.33 8.59 -3.46
CA SER A 25 -3.13 9.42 -3.51
C SER A 25 -3.39 10.75 -4.22
N ARG A 26 -3.06 11.85 -3.54
CA ARG A 26 -3.01 13.18 -4.16
C ARG A 26 -1.88 13.32 -5.16
N ARG A 27 -0.77 12.60 -4.96
CA ARG A 27 0.46 12.75 -5.74
C ARG A 27 0.36 12.01 -7.06
N SER A 28 -0.12 10.76 -7.03
CA SER A 28 -0.32 9.99 -8.25
C SER A 28 -1.69 10.23 -8.90
N GLY A 29 -2.65 10.80 -8.16
CA GLY A 29 -3.94 11.23 -8.72
C GLY A 29 -4.89 10.07 -8.99
N GLY A 30 -5.05 9.17 -8.01
CA GLY A 30 -5.86 7.94 -8.07
C GLY A 30 -5.45 6.98 -6.97
N ILE A 31 -5.71 5.68 -7.12
CA ILE A 31 -5.36 4.67 -6.12
C ILE A 31 -3.88 4.31 -6.24
N SER A 32 -3.15 4.47 -5.14
CA SER A 32 -1.82 3.92 -4.91
C SER A 32 -1.96 2.74 -3.95
N ILE A 33 -1.39 1.59 -4.30
CA ILE A 33 -1.35 0.43 -3.41
C ILE A 33 -0.04 0.49 -2.63
N GLY A 34 -0.11 0.74 -1.33
CA GLY A 34 1.02 0.68 -0.42
C GLY A 34 1.39 -0.76 -0.06
N VAL A 35 2.69 -1.05 -0.01
CA VAL A 35 3.26 -2.33 0.44
C VAL A 35 4.29 -2.09 1.53
N ASN A 36 3.98 -2.52 2.76
CA ASN A 36 4.84 -2.35 3.93
C ASN A 36 5.75 -3.57 4.14
N LEU A 37 7.03 -3.43 3.79
CA LEU A 37 8.07 -4.44 4.03
C LEU A 37 8.78 -4.27 5.37
N ASN A 38 8.43 -3.25 6.16
CA ASN A 38 9.11 -2.94 7.41
C ASN A 38 8.13 -2.85 8.58
N PRO A 39 7.27 -3.87 8.84
CA PRO A 39 6.42 -3.87 10.02
C PRO A 39 7.25 -3.79 11.30
N ASP A 40 8.51 -4.25 11.25
CA ASP A 40 9.53 -4.15 12.29
C ASP A 40 10.04 -2.73 12.56
N LYS A 41 9.65 -1.77 11.71
CA LYS A 41 10.03 -0.36 11.72
C LYS A 41 11.54 -0.14 11.52
N VAL A 42 12.27 -1.09 10.91
CA VAL A 42 13.69 -0.91 10.61
C VAL A 42 13.87 0.13 9.51
N CYS A 43 14.69 1.14 9.79
CA CYS A 43 15.01 2.22 8.86
C CYS A 43 16.45 2.67 9.10
N ASN A 44 17.20 2.92 8.03
CA ASN A 44 18.56 3.47 8.10
C ASN A 44 18.59 5.01 8.05
N PHE A 45 17.43 5.67 8.01
CA PHE A 45 17.29 7.12 8.10
C PHE A 45 16.83 7.57 9.50
N ASP A 46 17.34 8.72 9.94
CA ASP A 46 16.93 9.39 11.19
C ASP A 46 16.30 10.76 10.88
N CYS A 47 15.15 10.73 10.19
CA CYS A 47 14.49 11.94 9.72
C CYS A 47 13.82 12.69 10.88
N VAL A 48 14.16 13.97 11.06
CA VAL A 48 13.53 14.86 12.06
C VAL A 48 12.01 15.07 11.87
N TYR A 49 11.50 14.74 10.68
CA TYR A 49 10.09 14.84 10.30
C TYR A 49 9.42 13.47 10.19
N CYS A 50 10.04 12.40 10.68
CA CYS A 50 9.47 11.06 10.61
C CYS A 50 8.16 11.01 11.42
N GLN A 51 7.08 10.55 10.79
CA GLN A 51 5.77 10.35 11.43
C GLN A 51 5.56 8.90 11.89
N VAL A 52 6.56 8.04 11.72
CA VAL A 52 6.54 6.68 12.29
C VAL A 52 6.83 6.81 13.78
N ASP A 53 5.97 6.24 14.61
CA ASP A 53 6.26 6.13 16.03
C ASP A 53 7.41 5.13 16.26
N ARG A 54 8.60 5.68 16.53
CA ARG A 54 9.83 4.95 16.83
C ARG A 54 9.92 4.50 18.30
N THR A 55 8.98 4.90 19.15
CA THR A 55 9.01 4.60 20.59
C THR A 55 8.28 3.30 20.95
N SER A 56 7.32 2.87 20.13
CA SER A 56 6.62 1.59 20.32
C SER A 56 7.30 0.44 19.61
N ALA A 57 7.34 -0.72 20.29
CA ALA A 57 7.79 -1.96 19.71
C ALA A 57 6.92 -2.36 18.51
N SER A 58 7.54 -3.00 17.52
CA SER A 58 6.80 -3.60 16.42
C SER A 58 6.05 -4.85 16.88
N GLU A 59 4.82 -5.02 16.38
CA GLU A 59 4.01 -6.22 16.58
C GLU A 59 4.47 -7.41 15.72
N THR A 60 5.17 -7.17 14.60
CA THR A 60 5.57 -8.20 13.64
C THR A 60 6.99 -7.95 13.15
N ARG A 61 7.89 -8.90 13.41
CA ARG A 61 9.31 -8.79 13.00
C ARG A 61 9.63 -9.41 11.65
N PHE A 62 8.72 -10.20 11.10
CA PHE A 62 8.95 -10.97 9.88
C PHE A 62 7.86 -10.65 8.86
N VAL A 63 8.25 -10.49 7.60
CA VAL A 63 7.30 -10.32 6.50
C VAL A 63 7.06 -11.70 5.89
N GLU A 64 5.86 -12.24 6.08
CA GLU A 64 5.41 -13.45 5.41
C GLU A 64 5.15 -13.14 3.92
N LEU A 65 6.16 -13.34 3.07
CA LEU A 65 6.10 -12.97 1.65
C LEU A 65 4.94 -13.62 0.89
N ASP A 66 4.59 -14.87 1.20
CA ASP A 66 3.43 -15.55 0.59
C ASP A 66 2.13 -14.77 0.90
N GLN A 67 1.93 -14.41 2.18
CA GLN A 67 0.77 -13.61 2.59
C GLN A 67 0.79 -12.22 1.94
N LEU A 68 1.96 -11.58 1.87
CA LEU A 68 2.09 -10.27 1.21
C LEU A 68 1.65 -10.34 -0.26
N PHE A 69 2.09 -11.37 -0.99
CA PHE A 69 1.73 -11.52 -2.39
C PHE A 69 0.28 -11.93 -2.60
N ASP A 70 -0.30 -12.73 -1.71
CA ASP A 70 -1.74 -13.03 -1.71
C ASP A 70 -2.57 -11.76 -1.48
N GLU A 71 -2.17 -10.93 -0.50
CA GLU A 71 -2.82 -9.64 -0.22
C GLU A 71 -2.68 -8.67 -1.42
N LEU A 72 -1.52 -8.65 -2.07
CA LEU A 72 -1.27 -7.81 -3.24
C LEU A 72 -2.09 -8.27 -4.45
N ASP A 73 -2.14 -9.58 -4.72
CA ASP A 73 -2.94 -10.16 -5.80
C ASP A 73 -4.42 -9.83 -5.63
N HIS A 74 -4.94 -10.02 -4.41
CA HIS A 74 -6.31 -9.66 -4.07
C HIS A 74 -6.56 -8.16 -4.23
N MET A 75 -5.67 -7.29 -3.73
CA MET A 75 -5.84 -5.85 -3.83
C MET A 75 -5.83 -5.35 -5.29
N LEU A 76 -4.96 -5.92 -6.14
CA LEU A 76 -4.93 -5.62 -7.56
C LEU A 76 -6.25 -6.01 -8.24
N ALA A 77 -6.78 -7.20 -7.95
CA ALA A 77 -8.08 -7.63 -8.45
C ALA A 77 -9.21 -6.72 -7.95
N PHE A 78 -9.19 -6.36 -6.67
CA PHE A 78 -10.22 -5.56 -6.00
C PHE A 78 -10.29 -4.11 -6.51
N VAL A 79 -9.14 -3.51 -6.82
CA VAL A 79 -9.07 -2.21 -7.49
C VAL A 79 -9.47 -2.34 -8.95
N GLY A 80 -8.95 -3.35 -9.67
CA GLY A 80 -9.20 -3.56 -11.09
C GLY A 80 -10.66 -3.87 -11.43
N SER A 81 -11.37 -4.58 -10.54
CA SER A 81 -12.80 -4.85 -10.66
C SER A 81 -13.68 -3.65 -10.32
N GLY A 82 -13.11 -2.63 -9.67
CA GLY A 82 -13.83 -1.47 -9.15
C GLY A 82 -14.54 -1.71 -7.82
N GLN A 83 -14.51 -2.93 -7.27
CA GLN A 83 -15.16 -3.27 -6.00
C GLN A 83 -14.62 -2.45 -4.82
N LEU A 84 -13.35 -2.02 -4.87
CA LEU A 84 -12.81 -1.09 -3.87
C LEU A 84 -13.71 0.14 -3.69
N PHE A 85 -14.24 0.70 -4.79
CA PHE A 85 -15.06 1.90 -4.77
C PHE A 85 -16.50 1.66 -4.31
N GLU A 86 -16.87 0.43 -4.01
CA GLU A 86 -18.14 0.08 -3.36
C GLU A 86 -18.00 0.05 -1.83
N THR A 87 -16.77 0.00 -1.31
CA THR A 87 -16.51 0.02 0.12
C THR A 87 -16.88 1.38 0.74
N PRO A 88 -17.31 1.42 2.02
CA PRO A 88 -17.60 2.67 2.70
C PRO A 88 -16.43 3.67 2.67
N LYS A 89 -15.19 3.16 2.74
CA LYS A 89 -13.97 3.98 2.73
C LYS A 89 -13.78 4.71 1.39
N PHE A 90 -14.03 4.05 0.26
CA PHE A 90 -13.73 4.61 -1.07
C PHE A 90 -14.96 4.98 -1.91
N ALA A 91 -16.18 4.81 -1.40
CA ALA A 91 -17.43 5.12 -2.09
C ALA A 91 -17.51 6.56 -2.62
N ALA A 92 -16.93 7.52 -1.90
CA ALA A 92 -16.90 8.94 -2.27
C ALA A 92 -15.77 9.30 -3.26
N THR A 93 -15.00 8.32 -3.76
CA THR A 93 -13.90 8.58 -4.70
C THR A 93 -14.48 9.11 -6.03
N PRO A 94 -14.01 10.27 -6.53
CA PRO A 94 -14.42 10.79 -7.84
C PRO A 94 -14.08 9.81 -8.97
N GLU A 95 -14.96 9.67 -9.96
CA GLU A 95 -14.81 8.73 -11.07
C GLU A 95 -13.47 8.87 -11.81
N SER A 96 -13.01 10.11 -12.02
CA SER A 96 -11.73 10.40 -12.64
C SER A 96 -10.52 9.84 -11.87
N LEU A 97 -10.67 9.54 -10.58
CA LEU A 97 -9.63 8.99 -9.70
C LEU A 97 -9.83 7.50 -9.41
N ARG A 98 -10.87 6.86 -9.97
CA ARG A 98 -11.19 5.44 -9.76
C ARG A 98 -10.36 4.50 -10.62
N ARG A 99 -9.04 4.59 -10.47
CA ARG A 99 -8.08 3.74 -11.17
C ARG A 99 -6.87 3.48 -10.28
N LEU A 100 -6.23 2.33 -10.47
CA LEU A 100 -4.86 2.15 -10.00
C LEU A 100 -3.97 3.19 -10.71
N ASN A 101 -2.93 3.66 -10.03
CA ASN A 101 -1.84 4.44 -10.64
C ASN A 101 -0.47 3.85 -10.32
N ASP A 102 -0.27 3.31 -9.12
CA ASP A 102 1.04 2.80 -8.74
C ASP A 102 0.95 1.76 -7.61
N ILE A 103 2.04 1.03 -7.47
CA ILE A 103 2.36 0.24 -6.27
C ILE A 103 3.53 0.94 -5.60
N ALA A 104 3.35 1.35 -4.35
CA ALA A 104 4.35 2.07 -3.57
C ALA A 104 4.85 1.19 -2.42
N PHE A 105 6.08 0.70 -2.55
CA PHE A 105 6.81 0.14 -1.41
C PHE A 105 7.07 1.26 -0.41
N SER A 106 6.29 1.26 0.66
CA SER A 106 6.22 2.32 1.66
C SER A 106 5.68 1.71 2.95
N GLY A 107 5.96 2.29 4.10
CA GLY A 107 5.60 1.62 5.34
C GLY A 107 6.24 2.27 6.54
N ASP A 108 6.60 1.47 7.52
CA ASP A 108 7.19 1.95 8.77
C ASP A 108 8.73 2.04 8.74
N GLY A 109 9.35 1.81 7.59
CA GLY A 109 10.80 1.76 7.45
C GLY A 109 11.33 2.22 6.10
N GLU A 110 12.59 1.89 5.84
CA GLU A 110 13.20 2.08 4.53
C GLU A 110 13.10 0.78 3.73
N PRO A 111 12.20 0.70 2.73
CA PRO A 111 11.92 -0.54 2.01
C PRO A 111 13.15 -1.09 1.29
N THR A 112 14.05 -0.23 0.79
CA THR A 112 15.24 -0.66 0.05
C THR A 112 16.27 -1.41 0.92
N THR A 113 16.12 -1.36 2.24
CA THR A 113 16.96 -2.14 3.17
C THR A 113 16.47 -3.57 3.36
N PHE A 114 15.26 -3.90 2.88
CA PHE A 114 14.72 -5.25 2.98
C PHE A 114 15.52 -6.19 2.06
N ARG A 115 15.83 -7.39 2.55
CA ARG A 115 16.59 -8.38 1.79
C ARG A 115 15.79 -8.84 0.56
N ASN A 116 16.46 -8.97 -0.58
CA ASN A 116 15.87 -9.39 -1.86
C ASN A 116 14.76 -8.42 -2.37
N PHE A 117 14.89 -7.13 -2.06
CA PHE A 117 13.93 -6.10 -2.48
C PHE A 117 13.70 -6.06 -4.00
N ASP A 118 14.75 -6.33 -4.78
CA ASP A 118 14.71 -6.45 -6.24
C ASP A 118 13.81 -7.60 -6.72
N GLU A 119 13.93 -8.78 -6.12
CA GLU A 119 13.07 -9.93 -6.41
C GLU A 119 11.59 -9.65 -6.07
N ILE A 120 11.36 -8.94 -4.96
CA ILE A 120 10.02 -8.55 -4.52
C ILE A 120 9.39 -7.56 -5.49
N ILE A 121 10.15 -6.55 -5.94
CA ILE A 121 9.68 -5.62 -6.99
C ILE A 121 9.35 -6.38 -8.27
N ALA A 122 10.22 -7.30 -8.71
CA ALA A 122 9.99 -8.08 -9.91
C ALA A 122 8.70 -8.90 -9.83
N SER A 123 8.45 -9.51 -8.66
CA SER A 123 7.25 -10.30 -8.38
C SER A 123 5.98 -9.45 -8.36
N ALA A 124 6.03 -8.27 -7.71
CA ALA A 124 4.92 -7.31 -7.71
C ALA A 124 4.61 -6.77 -9.11
N ALA A 125 5.65 -6.51 -9.92
CA ALA A 125 5.50 -6.08 -11.31
C ALA A 125 4.87 -7.19 -12.18
N GLU A 126 5.23 -8.45 -11.96
CA GLU A 126 4.61 -9.57 -12.67
C GLU A 126 3.15 -9.76 -12.28
N LEU A 127 2.84 -9.70 -10.98
CA LEU A 127 1.47 -9.67 -10.47
C LEU A 127 0.63 -8.59 -11.17
N LYS A 128 1.12 -7.35 -11.18
CA LYS A 128 0.46 -6.22 -11.86
C LYS A 128 0.19 -6.50 -13.34
N ARG A 129 1.15 -7.10 -14.05
CA ARG A 129 0.97 -7.51 -15.47
C ARG A 129 -0.09 -8.59 -15.64
N ARG A 130 -0.14 -9.60 -14.75
CA ARG A 130 -1.15 -10.68 -14.80
C ARG A 130 -2.58 -10.14 -14.67
N HIS A 131 -2.78 -9.05 -13.93
CA HIS A 131 -4.06 -8.35 -13.83
C HIS A 131 -4.36 -7.39 -14.99
N GLY A 132 -3.49 -7.31 -16.00
CA GLY A 132 -3.65 -6.40 -17.14
C GLY A 132 -3.42 -4.92 -16.80
N LEU A 133 -2.74 -4.64 -15.67
CA LEU A 133 -2.51 -3.29 -15.16
C LEU A 133 -1.09 -2.78 -15.48
N GLY A 134 -0.42 -3.33 -16.49
CA GLY A 134 0.99 -3.08 -16.79
C GLY A 134 1.31 -1.67 -17.29
N ASP A 135 0.35 -0.98 -17.93
CA ASP A 135 0.52 0.35 -18.52
C ASP A 135 0.23 1.51 -17.56
N VAL A 136 -0.16 1.14 -16.34
CA VAL A 136 -0.44 2.06 -15.25
C VAL A 136 0.85 2.44 -14.54
#